data_AF-A0A7Z9QYW8-F1
#
_entry.id   AF-A0A7Z9QYW8-F1
#
_cell.length_a   1.000
_cell.length_b   1.000
_cell.length_c   1.000
_cell.angle_alpha   90.00
_cell.angle_beta   90.00
_cell.angle_gamma   90.00
#
_symmetry.space_group_name_H-M   'P 1'
#
loop_
_entity.id
_entity.type
_entity.pdbx_description
1 polymer ?
#
loop_
_entity_poly.entity_id
_entity_poly.type
_entity_poly.pdbx_seq_one_letter_code
_entity_poly.pdbx_strand_id
1 'polypeptide(L)'
;MNYTQVKQCINEIGRDTLEDLLNCPGEEVIESAFECDIPLSNIEEAYEGEHPSDEIFVENLLCECGEVPNLPHYVYVDWERTAKDVMMDYTESNGHYFRI
;
A
#
# COMPACT_ATOMS: atom_id res chain seq x y z
N MET A 1 -11.20 -17.32 -3.47
CA MET A 1 -10.34 -17.64 -4.63
C MET A 1 -10.68 -19.02 -5.20
N ASN A 2 -10.89 -19.17 -6.52
CA ASN A 2 -11.12 -20.46 -7.20
C ASN A 2 -9.81 -20.95 -7.86
N TYR A 3 -9.57 -22.28 -7.86
CA TYR A 3 -8.40 -22.94 -8.44
C TYR A 3 -7.99 -22.46 -9.86
N THR A 4 -8.97 -22.13 -10.72
CA THR A 4 -8.73 -21.64 -12.08
C THR A 4 -8.09 -20.26 -12.11
N GLN A 5 -8.49 -19.36 -11.20
CA GLN A 5 -7.94 -18.01 -11.10
C GLN A 5 -6.49 -18.06 -10.61
N VAL A 6 -6.23 -18.87 -9.59
CA VAL A 6 -4.87 -19.12 -9.07
C VAL A 6 -3.94 -19.64 -10.17
N LYS A 7 -4.42 -20.57 -11.00
CA LYS A 7 -3.63 -21.14 -12.10
C LYS A 7 -3.30 -20.13 -13.20
N GLN A 8 -4.18 -19.18 -13.47
CA GLN A 8 -3.91 -18.12 -14.45
C GLN A 8 -2.86 -17.15 -13.89
N CYS A 9 -3.01 -16.70 -12.64
CA CYS A 9 -2.03 -15.84 -11.98
C CYS A 9 -0.64 -16.47 -11.93
N ILE A 10 -0.54 -17.77 -11.58
CA ILE A 10 0.75 -18.51 -11.56
C ILE A 10 1.40 -18.56 -12.94
N ASN A 11 0.61 -18.71 -14.01
CA ASN A 11 1.15 -18.76 -15.37
C ASN A 11 1.56 -17.39 -15.91
N GLU A 12 0.95 -16.30 -15.44
CA GLU A 12 1.23 -14.93 -15.87
C GLU A 12 2.45 -14.32 -15.18
N ILE A 13 2.61 -14.58 -13.87
CA ILE A 13 3.63 -13.92 -13.04
C ILE A 13 4.98 -14.64 -13.14
N GLY A 14 4.96 -15.96 -13.34
CA GLY A 14 6.15 -16.81 -13.24
C GLY A 14 6.30 -17.40 -11.83
N ARG A 15 6.98 -18.53 -11.71
CA ARG A 15 7.14 -19.22 -10.41
C ARG A 15 8.15 -18.51 -9.50
N ASP A 16 9.20 -17.95 -10.09
CA ASP A 16 10.32 -17.35 -9.36
C ASP A 16 9.88 -16.04 -8.67
N THR A 17 9.10 -15.21 -9.36
CA THR A 17 8.47 -13.98 -8.85
C THR A 17 7.44 -14.24 -7.74
N LEU A 18 6.75 -15.38 -7.77
CA LEU A 18 5.87 -15.79 -6.66
C LEU A 18 6.66 -16.20 -5.42
N GLU A 19 7.80 -16.87 -5.59
CA GLU A 19 8.70 -17.17 -4.46
C GLU A 19 9.31 -15.89 -3.89
N ASP A 20 9.65 -14.91 -4.74
CA ASP A 20 10.11 -13.59 -4.30
C ASP A 20 9.00 -12.81 -3.56
N LEU A 21 7.77 -12.82 -4.08
CA LEU A 21 6.61 -12.18 -3.43
C LEU A 21 6.25 -12.83 -2.08
N LEU A 22 6.36 -14.16 -1.97
CA LEU A 22 6.15 -14.85 -0.70
C LEU A 22 7.24 -14.54 0.32
N ASN A 23 8.46 -14.25 -0.14
CA ASN A 23 9.60 -13.97 0.73
C ASN A 23 9.79 -12.50 1.10
N CYS A 24 9.34 -11.53 0.28
CA CYS A 24 9.79 -10.14 0.39
C CYS A 24 8.71 -9.04 0.36
N PRO A 25 7.42 -9.37 0.29
CA PRO A 25 6.45 -8.66 1.14
C PRO A 25 5.78 -9.55 2.21
N GLY A 26 5.66 -10.87 1.98
CA GLY A 26 5.05 -11.80 2.93
C GLY A 26 3.55 -12.05 2.67
N GLU A 27 3.02 -13.12 3.27
CA GLU A 27 1.64 -13.60 3.03
C GLU A 27 0.58 -12.53 3.36
N GLU A 28 0.75 -11.80 4.46
CA GLU A 28 -0.20 -10.78 4.94
C GLU A 28 -0.37 -9.62 3.95
N VAL A 29 0.73 -9.21 3.28
CA VAL A 29 0.68 -8.15 2.25
C VAL A 29 -0.04 -8.65 1.00
N ILE A 30 0.15 -9.91 0.61
CA ILE A 30 -0.52 -10.51 -0.55
C ILE A 30 -2.03 -10.62 -0.29
N GLU A 31 -2.43 -11.04 0.90
CA GLU A 31 -3.83 -11.09 1.30
C GLU A 31 -4.47 -9.69 1.27
N SER A 32 -3.79 -8.69 1.83
CA SER A 32 -4.27 -7.32 1.87
C SER A 32 -4.36 -6.69 0.46
N ALA A 33 -3.36 -6.95 -0.39
CA ALA A 33 -3.39 -6.53 -1.80
C ALA A 33 -4.57 -7.15 -2.56
N PHE A 34 -4.88 -8.42 -2.28
CA PHE A 34 -6.02 -9.10 -2.89
C PHE A 34 -7.36 -8.52 -2.44
N GLU A 35 -7.50 -8.14 -1.17
CA GLU A 35 -8.69 -7.44 -0.65
C GLU A 35 -8.86 -6.05 -1.27
N CYS A 36 -7.75 -5.41 -1.61
CA CYS A 36 -7.70 -4.12 -2.30
C CYS A 36 -7.81 -4.22 -3.84
N ASP A 37 -8.10 -5.40 -4.39
CA ASP A 37 -8.19 -5.66 -5.85
C ASP A 37 -6.90 -5.28 -6.63
N ILE A 38 -5.74 -5.27 -5.96
CA ILE A 38 -4.45 -4.98 -6.59
C ILE A 38 -3.95 -6.21 -7.36
N PRO A 39 -3.58 -6.07 -8.65
CA PRO A 39 -3.00 -7.17 -9.40
C PRO A 39 -1.71 -7.66 -8.75
N LEU A 40 -1.56 -8.98 -8.59
CA LEU A 40 -0.37 -9.58 -7.98
C LEU A 40 0.95 -9.14 -8.65
N SER A 41 0.93 -8.91 -9.97
CA SER A 41 2.08 -8.42 -10.72
C SER A 41 2.49 -6.98 -10.38
N ASN A 42 1.58 -6.22 -9.77
CA ASN A 42 1.76 -4.80 -9.44
C ASN A 42 2.01 -4.58 -7.94
N ILE A 43 1.95 -5.62 -7.11
CA ILE A 43 2.09 -5.49 -5.64
C ILE A 43 3.41 -4.82 -5.27
N GLU A 44 4.53 -5.23 -5.88
CA GLU A 44 5.84 -4.66 -5.55
C GLU A 44 5.93 -3.16 -5.86
N GLU A 45 5.29 -2.70 -6.93
CA GLU A 45 5.30 -1.28 -7.33
C GLU A 45 4.23 -0.45 -6.60
N ALA A 46 3.12 -1.09 -6.23
CA ALA A 46 2.00 -0.43 -5.58
C ALA A 46 2.14 -0.35 -4.05
N TYR A 47 2.90 -1.24 -3.42
CA TYR A 47 2.99 -1.32 -1.96
C TYR A 47 3.81 -0.17 -1.37
N GLU A 48 3.19 0.58 -0.46
CA GLU A 48 3.77 1.78 0.17
C GLU A 48 4.18 1.55 1.63
N GLY A 49 3.89 0.36 2.18
CA GLY A 49 4.29 -0.02 3.53
C GLY A 49 3.12 -0.27 4.49
N GLU A 50 3.48 -0.53 5.75
CA GLU A 50 2.55 -0.77 6.84
C GLU A 50 2.47 0.45 7.76
N HIS A 51 1.26 0.96 8.00
CA HIS A 51 1.02 2.10 8.87
C HIS A 51 -0.19 1.87 9.78
N PRO A 52 -0.18 2.46 11.00
CA PRO A 52 -1.24 2.26 11.98
C PRO A 52 -2.54 3.04 11.67
N SER A 53 -2.48 4.09 10.84
CA SER A 53 -3.66 4.85 10.40
C SER A 53 -3.34 5.72 9.17
N ASP A 54 -4.39 6.13 8.45
CA ASP A 54 -4.29 6.96 7.25
C ASP A 54 -3.55 8.28 7.53
N GLU A 55 -3.80 8.89 8.69
CA GLU A 55 -3.16 10.15 9.08
C GLU A 55 -1.65 10.00 9.23
N ILE A 56 -1.19 8.89 9.84
CA ILE A 56 0.23 8.62 10.04
C ILE A 56 0.89 8.27 8.71
N PHE A 57 0.22 7.48 7.86
CA PHE A 57 0.71 7.21 6.51
C PHE A 57 0.92 8.51 5.72
N VAL A 58 -0.10 9.36 5.66
CA VAL A 58 -0.07 10.59 4.87
C VAL A 58 0.89 11.64 5.43
N GLU A 59 1.00 11.75 6.76
CA GLU A 59 2.01 12.60 7.41
C GLU A 59 3.42 12.18 6.99
N ASN A 60 3.74 10.88 7.07
CA ASN A 60 5.05 10.36 6.67
C ASN A 60 5.31 10.59 5.17
N LEU A 61 4.36 10.20 4.32
CA LEU A 61 4.45 10.35 2.87
C LEU A 61 4.79 11.79 2.45
N LEU A 62 4.04 12.76 2.97
CA LEU A 62 4.23 14.17 2.60
C LEU A 62 5.48 14.78 3.23
N CYS A 63 5.86 14.36 4.44
CA CYS A 63 7.10 14.80 5.07
C CYS A 63 8.33 14.26 4.32
N GLU A 64 8.32 12.99 3.91
CA GLU A 64 9.41 12.36 3.16
C GLU A 64 9.54 12.92 1.74
N CYS A 65 8.42 13.24 1.10
CA CYS A 65 8.41 13.93 -0.20
C CYS A 65 8.83 15.41 -0.11
N GLY A 66 8.90 15.98 1.11
CA GLY A 66 9.23 17.39 1.32
C GLY A 66 8.11 18.37 0.92
N GLU A 67 6.87 17.87 0.80
CA GLU A 67 5.67 18.66 0.51
C GLU A 67 5.21 19.48 1.71
N VAL A 68 5.59 19.04 2.92
CA VAL A 68 5.31 19.77 4.17
C VAL A 68 6.46 20.74 4.45
N PRO A 69 6.23 22.07 4.44
CA PRO A 69 7.25 23.03 4.81
C PRO A 69 7.62 22.87 6.29
N ASN A 70 8.80 23.35 6.68
CA ASN A 70 9.20 23.35 8.09
C ASN A 70 8.32 24.32 8.90
N LEU A 71 7.30 23.79 9.56
CA LEU A 71 6.33 24.54 10.35
C LEU A 71 6.84 24.76 11.79
N PRO A 72 6.56 25.92 12.40
CA PRO A 72 6.80 26.10 13.83
C PRO A 72 6.00 25.10 14.68
N HIS A 73 6.57 24.65 15.80
CA HIS A 73 5.98 23.63 16.70
C HIS A 73 4.58 23.93 17.27
N TYR A 74 4.09 25.17 17.14
CA TYR A 74 2.76 25.59 17.59
C TYR A 74 1.73 25.61 16.45
N VAL A 75 2.13 25.29 15.22
CA VAL A 75 1.25 25.12 14.07
C VAL A 75 0.92 23.64 13.94
N TYR A 76 -0.37 23.34 13.83
CA TYR A 76 -0.88 21.99 13.65
C TYR A 76 -1.43 21.84 12.24
N VAL A 77 -1.14 20.69 11.62
CA VAL A 77 -1.74 20.29 10.34
C VAL A 77 -2.98 19.45 10.63
N ASP A 78 -4.04 19.67 9.86
CA ASP A 78 -5.25 18.84 9.91
C ASP A 78 -5.02 17.58 9.08
N TRP A 79 -4.40 16.58 9.71
CA TRP A 79 -4.09 15.30 9.07
C TRP A 79 -5.33 14.47 8.76
N GLU A 80 -6.40 14.58 9.55
CA GLU A 80 -7.66 13.85 9.31
C GLU A 80 -8.28 14.25 7.97
N ARG A 81 -8.31 15.56 7.68
CA ARG A 81 -8.84 16.05 6.39
C ARG A 81 -7.87 15.79 5.25
N THR A 82 -6.58 16.01 5.48
CA THR A 82 -5.55 15.79 4.45
C THR A 82 -5.53 14.32 4.03
N ALA A 83 -5.64 13.40 4.98
CA ALA A 83 -5.70 11.97 4.70
C ALA A 83 -6.88 11.61 3.80
N LYS A 84 -8.08 12.14 4.05
CA LYS A 84 -9.27 11.90 3.19
C LYS A 84 -9.05 12.31 1.74
N ASP A 85 -8.33 13.40 1.50
CA ASP A 85 -8.05 13.87 0.15
C ASP A 85 -6.93 13.04 -0.51
N VAL A 86 -5.87 12.70 0.22
CA VAL A 86 -4.74 11.90 -0.30
C VAL A 86 -5.12 10.44 -0.53
N MET A 87 -5.89 9.84 0.37
CA MET A 87 -6.39 8.46 0.25
C MET A 87 -7.36 8.25 -0.92
N MET A 88 -7.69 9.29 -1.69
CA MET A 88 -8.39 9.11 -2.96
C MET A 88 -7.51 8.42 -4.03
N ASP A 89 -6.18 8.48 -3.87
CA ASP A 89 -5.19 7.85 -4.77
C ASP A 89 -4.54 6.60 -4.15
N TYR A 90 -5.02 6.16 -2.98
CA TYR A 90 -4.50 5.01 -2.25
C TYR A 90 -5.63 4.13 -1.72
N THR A 91 -5.31 2.89 -1.36
CA THR A 91 -6.21 1.96 -0.68
C THR A 91 -5.46 1.24 0.43
N GLU A 92 -6.18 0.79 1.44
CA GLU A 92 -5.61 0.15 2.63
C GLU A 92 -6.38 -1.13 2.97
N SER A 93 -5.65 -2.15 3.41
CA SER A 93 -6.21 -3.25 4.19
C SER A 93 -5.21 -3.78 5.20
N ASN A 94 -5.68 -4.08 6.42
CA ASN A 94 -4.90 -4.62 7.54
C ASN A 94 -3.62 -3.84 7.89
N GLY A 95 -3.63 -2.53 7.71
CA GLY A 95 -2.51 -1.62 7.92
C GLY A 95 -1.58 -1.51 6.71
N HIS A 96 -1.80 -2.24 5.62
CA HIS A 96 -0.98 -2.20 4.41
C HIS A 96 -1.55 -1.27 3.35
N TYR A 97 -0.74 -0.33 2.89
CA TYR A 97 -1.13 0.73 1.96
C TYR A 97 -0.66 0.41 0.55
N PHE A 98 -1.55 0.63 -0.42
CA PHE A 98 -1.29 0.42 -1.84
C PHE A 98 -1.72 1.63 -2.65
N ARG A 99 -0.94 1.98 -3.65
CA ARG A 99 -1.29 3.00 -4.64
C ARG A 99 -2.19 2.43 -5.73
N ILE A 100 -3.23 3.16 -6.12
CA ILE A 100 -4.20 2.76 -7.17
C ILE A 100 -3.97 3.45 -8.52
#